data_AF-A0A1Z9KGP4-F1
#
_entry.id   AF-A0A1Z9KGP4-F1
#
_cell.length_a   1.000
_cell.length_b   1.000
_cell.length_c   1.000
_cell.angle_alpha   90.00
_cell.angle_beta   90.00
_cell.angle_gamma   90.00
#
_symmetry.space_group_name_H-M   'P 1'
#
loop_
_entity.id
_entity.type
_entity.pdbx_description
1 polymer ?
#
loop_
_entity_poly.entity_id
_entity_poly.type
_entity_poly.pdbx_seq_one_letter_code
_entity_poly.pdbx_strand_id
1 'polypeptide(L)' 'MSATVHDAKIAASHDGSAEVLLTIKHENGGLTQVPLDYFAISMLMESCQAESIEGIIGTNWDKVRDAIQASHNR' A
#
# COMPACT_ATOMS: atom_id res chain seq x y z
N MET A 1 -9.80 -3.76 14.35
CA MET A 1 -10.31 -3.59 12.98
C MET A 1 -9.29 -4.23 12.06
N SER A 2 -9.66 -5.35 11.44
CA SER A 2 -8.83 -6.03 10.45
C SER A 2 -9.12 -5.45 9.07
N ALA A 3 -8.06 -5.03 8.40
CA ALA A 3 -8.11 -4.50 7.05
C ALA A 3 -6.88 -4.99 6.30
N THR A 4 -7.07 -5.50 5.09
CA THR A 4 -6.01 -6.18 4.33
C THR A 4 -5.91 -5.65 2.91
N VAL A 5 -4.70 -5.66 2.35
CA VAL A 5 -4.49 -5.37 0.94
C VAL A 5 -5.20 -6.43 0.10
N HIS A 6 -6.18 -6.01 -0.68
CA HIS A 6 -6.96 -6.87 -1.57
C HIS A 6 -6.43 -6.86 -3.01
N ASP A 7 -5.95 -5.71 -3.46
CA ASP A 7 -5.43 -5.49 -4.82
C ASP A 7 -4.39 -4.37 -4.80
N ALA A 8 -3.47 -4.38 -5.76
CA ALA A 8 -2.46 -3.34 -5.95
C ALA A 8 -2.23 -3.11 -7.45
N LYS A 9 -2.18 -1.84 -7.86
CA LYS A 9 -1.91 -1.46 -9.26
C LYS A 9 -1.05 -0.21 -9.35
N ILE A 10 -0.27 -0.11 -10.41
CA ILE A 10 0.45 1.12 -10.75
C ILE A 10 -0.54 2.11 -11.38
N ALA A 11 -0.51 3.36 -10.91
CA ALA A 11 -1.32 4.47 -11.39
C ALA A 11 -0.45 5.72 -11.64
N ALA A 12 -1.00 6.68 -12.37
CA ALA A 12 -0.39 7.99 -12.53
C ALA A 12 -0.83 8.89 -11.37
N SER A 13 0.14 9.41 -10.63
CA SER A 13 -0.02 10.41 -9.57
C SER A 13 -0.48 11.75 -10.14
N HIS A 14 -1.00 12.62 -9.26
CA HIS A 14 -1.43 13.97 -9.64
C HIS A 14 -0.30 14.85 -10.20
N ASP A 15 0.95 14.58 -9.83
CA ASP A 15 2.14 15.30 -10.31
C ASP A 15 2.77 14.67 -11.57
N GLY A 16 2.14 13.63 -12.14
CA GLY A 16 2.64 12.90 -13.30
C GLY A 16 3.71 11.84 -12.97
N SER A 17 4.03 11.63 -11.69
CA SER A 17 4.85 10.49 -11.27
C SER A 17 4.04 9.19 -11.26
N ALA A 18 4.73 8.04 -11.12
CA ALA A 18 4.08 6.77 -10.89
C ALA A 18 3.86 6.54 -9.40
N GLU A 19 2.65 6.13 -9.01
CA GLU A 19 2.28 5.69 -7.67
C GLU A 19 1.69 4.29 -7.72
N VAL A 20 1.55 3.67 -6.54
CA VAL A 20 0.82 2.42 -6.39
C VAL A 20 -0.49 2.68 -5.65
N LEU A 21 -1.60 2.37 -6.30
CA LEU A 21 -2.93 2.44 -5.69
C LEU A 21 -3.30 1.09 -5.10
N LEU A 22 -3.36 1.02 -3.77
CA LEU A 22 -3.82 -0.16 -3.05
C LEU A 22 -5.33 -0.14 -2.90
N THR A 23 -5.96 -1.30 -3.04
CA THR A 23 -7.33 -1.52 -2.59
C THR A 23 -7.28 -2.25 -1.25
N ILE A 24 -7.75 -1.61 -0.18
CA ILE A 24 -7.85 -2.19 1.15
C ILE A 24 -9.27 -2.71 1.37
N LYS A 25 -9.40 -3.98 1.78
CA LYS A 25 -10.67 -4.58 2.19
C LYS A 25 -10.76 -4.61 3.71
N HIS A 26 -11.85 -4.05 4.22
CA HIS A 26 -12.18 -4.02 5.64
C HIS A 26 -13.07 -5.21 6.02
N GLU A 27 -13.10 -5.57 7.31
CA GLU A 27 -13.96 -6.65 7.84
C GLU A 27 -15.45 -6.49 7.49
N ASN A 28 -15.94 -5.25 7.41
CA ASN A 28 -17.34 -4.97 7.04
C ASN A 28 -17.61 -5.16 5.53
N GLY A 29 -16.64 -5.64 4.75
CA GLY A 29 -16.71 -5.79 3.31
C GLY A 29 -16.44 -4.50 2.52
N GLY A 30 -16.23 -3.37 3.20
CA GLY A 30 -15.90 -2.10 2.58
C GLY A 30 -14.56 -2.15 1.87
N LEU A 31 -14.46 -1.43 0.76
CA LEU A 31 -13.22 -1.25 0.01
C LEU A 31 -12.79 0.22 0.08
N THR A 32 -11.50 0.46 0.26
CA THR A 32 -10.92 1.81 0.25
C THR A 32 -9.68 1.82 -0.62
N GLN A 33 -9.52 2.87 -1.43
CA GLN A 33 -8.32 3.07 -2.22
C GLN A 33 -7.32 3.94 -1.46
N VAL A 34 -6.07 3.49 -1.40
CA VAL A 34 -4.98 4.17 -0.69
C VAL A 34 -3.80 4.32 -1.66
N PRO A 35 -3.51 5.54 -2.13
CA PRO A 35 -2.32 5.77 -2.96
C PRO A 35 -1.06 5.74 -2.09
N LEU A 36 -0.03 5.08 -2.59
CA LEU A 36 1.30 5.06 -2.00
C LEU A 36 2.29 5.65 -3.00
N ASP A 37 3.03 6.66 -2.54
CA ASP A 37 4.21 7.15 -3.26
C ASP A 37 5.31 6.09 -3.33
N TYR A 38 6.33 6.36 -4.16
CA TYR A 38 7.46 5.47 -4.38
C TYR A 38 8.17 5.02 -3.09
N PHE A 39 8.31 5.89 -2.10
CA PHE A 39 9.03 5.56 -0.87
C PHE A 39 8.16 4.70 0.05
N ALA A 40 6.88 5.05 0.21
CA ALA A 40 5.94 4.28 1.00
C ALA A 40 5.76 2.85 0.45
N ILE A 41 5.62 2.69 -0.88
CA ILE A 41 5.51 1.35 -1.48
C ILE A 41 6.80 0.56 -1.32
N SER A 42 7.96 1.21 -1.49
CA SER A 42 9.26 0.54 -1.36
C SER A 42 9.47 0.00 0.07
N MET A 43 9.15 0.79 1.10
CA MET A 43 9.22 0.35 2.50
C MET A 43 8.22 -0.75 2.83
N LEU A 44 7.01 -0.67 2.28
CA LEU A 44 6.01 -1.73 2.44
C LEU A 44 6.52 -3.04 1.84
N MET A 45 7.02 -3.01 0.60
CA MET A 45 7.56 -4.18 -0.09
C MET A 45 8.74 -4.79 0.68
N GLU A 46 9.67 -3.97 1.17
CA GLU A 46 10.79 -4.43 2.01
C GLU A 46 10.29 -5.12 3.29
N SER A 47 9.32 -4.52 3.99
CA SER A 47 8.72 -5.08 5.21
C SER A 47 7.95 -6.40 4.98
N CYS A 48 7.51 -6.63 3.75
CA CYS A 48 6.85 -7.85 3.31
C CYS A 48 7.80 -8.83 2.63
N GLN A 49 9.08 -8.47 2.44
CA GLN A 49 10.04 -9.23 1.65
C GLN A 49 9.50 -9.56 0.25
N ALA A 50 8.73 -8.63 -0.32
CA ALA A 50 8.05 -8.81 -1.60
C ALA A 50 8.91 -8.27 -2.75
N GLU A 51 9.09 -9.09 -3.79
CA GLU A 51 9.84 -8.71 -5.00
C GLU A 51 8.95 -8.02 -6.06
N SER A 52 7.62 -8.10 -5.91
CA SER A 52 6.64 -7.39 -6.75
C SER A 52 5.45 -6.88 -5.93
N ILE A 53 4.66 -5.99 -6.53
CA ILE A 53 3.45 -5.43 -5.90
C ILE A 53 2.36 -6.48 -5.67
N GLU A 54 2.40 -7.63 -6.34
CA GLU A 54 1.47 -8.73 -6.03
C GLU A 54 1.83 -9.39 -4.69
N GLY A 55 3.12 -9.38 -4.32
CA GLY A 55 3.63 -9.96 -3.07
C GLY A 55 3.17 -9.24 -1.80
N ILE A 56 2.55 -8.05 -1.92
CA ILE A 56 1.96 -7.34 -0.78
C ILE A 56 0.47 -7.64 -0.58
N ILE A 57 -0.19 -8.35 -1.51
CA ILE A 57 -1.59 -8.74 -1.37
C ILE A 57 -1.76 -9.66 -0.15
N GLY A 58 -2.80 -9.42 0.65
CA GLY A 58 -3.05 -10.11 1.92
C GLY A 58 -2.34 -9.48 3.12
N THR A 59 -1.47 -8.50 2.91
CA THR A 59 -0.80 -7.77 4.00
C THR A 59 -1.79 -6.99 4.85
N ASN A 60 -1.57 -6.96 6.17
CA ASN A 60 -2.39 -6.21 7.11
C ASN A 60 -2.16 -4.69 7.00
N TRP A 61 -3.22 -3.94 7.28
CA TRP A 61 -3.23 -2.47 7.26
C TRP A 61 -2.14 -1.85 8.13
N ASP A 62 -1.79 -2.48 9.26
CA ASP A 62 -0.74 -1.97 10.14
C ASP A 62 0.59 -1.78 9.42
N LYS A 63 1.02 -2.73 8.58
CA LYS A 63 2.24 -2.57 7.78
C LYS A 63 2.14 -1.44 6.75
N VAL A 64 0.96 -1.28 6.15
CA VAL A 64 0.69 -0.18 5.20
C VAL A 64 0.80 1.18 5.89
N ARG A 65 0.15 1.32 7.05
CA ARG A 65 0.22 2.52 7.89
C ARG A 65 1.66 2.82 8.29
N ASP A 66 2.39 1.83 8.78
CA ASP A 66 3.75 2.00 9.26
C ASP A 66 4.68 2.43 8.12
N ALA A 67 4.49 1.91 6.91
CA ALA A 67 5.23 2.34 5.71
C ALA A 67 4.91 3.79 5.30
N ILE A 68 3.63 4.20 5.36
CA ILE A 68 3.22 5.60 5.11
C ILE A 68 3.89 6.54 6.13
N GLN A 69 3.85 6.19 7.41
CA GLN A 69 4.45 7.00 8.47
C GLN A 69 5.97 7.09 8.32
N ALA A 70 6.63 5.99 7.98
CA ALA A 70 8.08 6.00 7.72
C ALA A 70 8.44 6.86 6.50
N SER A 71 7.60 6.90 5.45
CA SER A 71 7.79 7.77 4.27
C SER A 71 7.72 9.24 4.64
N HIS A 72 6.78 9.62 5.50
CA HIS A 72 6.59 11.02 5.89
C HIS A 72 7.64 11.54 6.87
N ASN A 73 8.27 10.66 7.66
CA ASN A 73 9.26 11.03 8.67
C ASN A 73 10.72 11.05 8.14
N ARG A 74 10.88 11.10 6.81
CA ARG A 74 12.18 11.11 6.15
C ARG A 74 12.85 12.48 6.15
#